data_AF-A0A3M6AA40-F1
#
_entry.id   AF-A0A3M6AA40-F1
#
_cell.length_a   1.000
_cell.length_b   1.000
_cell.length_c   1.000
_cell.angle_alpha   90.00
_cell.angle_beta   90.00
_cell.angle_gamma   90.00
#
_symmetry.space_group_name_H-M   'P 1'
#
loop_
_entity.id
_entity.type
_entity.pdbx_description
1 polymer ?
#
loop_
_entity_poly.entity_id
_entity_poly.type
_entity_poly.pdbx_seq_one_letter_code
_entity_poly.pdbx_strand_id
1 'polypeptide(L)'
;MNRRPTLGFAINAAAGALQNHLLLQQMKLAQQQNAGSGPVHPNTGLLDEEHYDGIVFSGNPHETVPRGLLLDDRLSPLERNAWQVFRLLINGDGVTAFPSYEKLRPYLGSSPGKSASKETVAKALTVLRLTRWLSLGQRVRDSVSGRVQGNVYILHDEPVGCAEAMEIDHNYMQLVGQALGHANKAVRAVAELAFKEFAADPHHLSGARPSRLEVIEDRWRQQGWHDAPQTVEHSQDRAEFGFRTKGSGESDLLSSESELSKKAPERI
;
A
#
# COMPACT_ATOMS: atom_id res chain seq x y z
N MET A 1 10.42 29.50 -5.13
CA MET A 1 10.60 29.19 -6.57
C MET A 1 9.45 28.32 -7.03
N ASN A 2 8.49 28.88 -7.78
CA ASN A 2 7.37 28.15 -8.37
C ASN A 2 7.88 27.30 -9.54
N ARG A 3 8.05 26.00 -9.32
CA ARG A 3 8.26 25.06 -10.43
C ARG A 3 6.90 24.87 -11.13
N ARG A 4 6.82 25.25 -12.41
CA ARG A 4 5.65 24.96 -13.24
C ARG A 4 5.49 23.43 -13.35
N PRO A 5 4.29 22.88 -13.15
CA PRO A 5 4.05 21.45 -13.33
C PRO A 5 4.36 21.04 -14.78
N THR A 6 4.92 19.85 -14.96
CA THR A 6 5.25 19.31 -16.28
C THR A 6 3.98 18.99 -17.06
N LEU A 7 4.04 19.03 -18.40
CA LEU A 7 2.90 18.80 -19.28
C LEU A 7 2.20 17.45 -18.98
N GLY A 8 2.96 16.40 -18.66
CA GLY A 8 2.41 15.10 -18.27
C GLY A 8 1.62 15.12 -16.94
N PHE A 9 2.06 15.91 -15.96
CA PHE A 9 1.32 16.09 -14.70
C PHE A 9 0.01 16.87 -14.93
N ALA A 10 0.04 17.88 -15.80
CA ALA A 10 -1.15 18.64 -16.18
C ALA A 10 -2.17 17.78 -16.96
N ILE A 11 -1.71 16.90 -17.86
CA ILE A 11 -2.56 15.97 -18.61
C ILE A 11 -3.20 14.94 -17.66
N ASN A 12 -2.44 14.37 -16.71
CA ASN A 12 -2.97 13.42 -15.74
C ASN A 12 -3.98 14.04 -14.77
N ALA A 13 -3.72 15.27 -14.30
CA ALA A 13 -4.65 16.00 -13.46
C ALA A 13 -5.94 16.39 -14.22
N ALA A 14 -5.83 16.76 -15.50
CA ALA A 14 -6.98 17.07 -16.36
C ALA A 14 -7.83 15.83 -16.65
N ALA A 15 -7.23 14.65 -16.84
CA ALA A 15 -7.94 13.39 -17.04
C ALA A 15 -8.81 13.02 -15.82
N GLY A 16 -8.25 13.10 -14.61
CA GLY A 16 -9.01 12.86 -13.37
C GLY A 16 -10.14 13.89 -13.16
N ALA A 17 -9.90 15.17 -13.47
CA ALA A 17 -10.93 16.21 -13.36
C ALA A 17 -12.08 16.01 -14.36
N LEU A 18 -11.78 15.59 -15.60
CA LEU A 18 -12.79 15.26 -16.61
C LEU A 18 -13.60 14.01 -16.23
N GLN A 19 -12.94 12.98 -15.70
CA GLN A 19 -13.60 11.76 -15.24
C GLN A 19 -14.51 12.05 -14.03
N ASN A 20 -14.05 12.88 -13.08
CA ASN A 20 -14.87 13.37 -11.96
C ASN A 20 -16.09 14.15 -12.47
N HIS A 21 -15.90 15.02 -13.46
CA HIS A 21 -17.00 15.79 -14.05
C HIS A 21 -18.03 14.88 -14.73
N LEU A 22 -17.57 13.88 -15.48
CA LEU A 22 -18.43 12.90 -16.14
C LEU A 22 -19.21 12.06 -15.12
N LEU A 23 -18.55 11.60 -14.05
CA LEU A 23 -19.19 10.85 -12.97
C LEU A 23 -20.27 11.69 -12.28
N LEU A 24 -19.98 12.95 -11.94
CA LEU A 24 -20.96 13.87 -11.36
C LEU A 24 -22.14 14.13 -12.31
N GLN A 25 -21.90 14.20 -13.62
CA GLN A 25 -22.95 14.34 -14.61
C GLN A 25 -23.84 13.09 -14.68
N GLN A 26 -23.25 11.89 -14.64
CA GLN A 26 -23.99 10.62 -14.60
C GLN A 26 -24.81 10.49 -13.32
N MET A 27 -24.26 10.87 -12.16
CA MET A 27 -25.00 10.88 -10.89
C MET A 27 -26.20 11.84 -10.93
N LYS A 28 -26.03 13.04 -11.51
CA LYS A 28 -27.14 13.99 -11.71
C LYS A 28 -28.22 13.44 -12.64
N LEU A 29 -27.83 12.79 -13.73
CA LEU A 29 -28.75 12.16 -14.67
C LEU A 29 -29.53 11.00 -14.01
N ALA A 30 -28.86 10.17 -13.19
CA ALA A 30 -29.51 9.10 -12.43
C ALA A 30 -30.52 9.64 -11.39
N GLN A 31 -30.19 10.74 -10.70
CA GLN A 31 -31.11 11.41 -9.77
C GLN A 31 -32.33 12.00 -10.49
N GLN A 32 -32.15 12.59 -11.67
CA GLN A 32 -33.25 13.14 -12.47
C GLN A 32 -34.18 12.05 -13.04
N GLN A 33 -33.64 10.89 -13.41
CA GLN A 33 -34.42 9.74 -13.86
C GLN A 33 -35.26 9.13 -12.72
N ASN A 34 -34.73 9.14 -11.48
CA ASN A 34 -35.47 8.66 -10.31
C ASN A 34 -36.60 9.63 -9.88
N ALA A 35 -36.45 10.93 -10.14
CA ALA A 35 -37.46 11.96 -9.88
C ALA A 35 -38.60 12.00 -10.92
N GLY A 36 -38.51 11.25 -12.02
CA GLY A 36 -39.50 11.23 -13.11
C GLY A 36 -40.69 10.28 -12.92
N SER A 37 -40.74 9.51 -11.83
CA SER A 37 -41.85 8.60 -11.54
C SER A 37 -42.95 9.36 -10.77
N GLY A 38 -44.01 9.79 -11.47
CA GLY A 38 -45.18 10.46 -10.87
C GLY A 38 -45.97 9.59 -9.88
N PRO A 39 -46.95 10.18 -9.16
CA PRO A 39 -47.45 9.65 -7.89
C PRO A 39 -48.36 8.45 -8.11
N VAL A 40 -48.03 7.31 -7.49
CA VAL A 40 -48.96 6.20 -7.28
C VAL A 40 -49.33 6.19 -5.79
N HIS A 41 -50.64 6.10 -5.55
CA HIS A 41 -51.35 6.23 -4.28
C HIS A 41 -50.81 5.37 -3.10
N PRO A 42 -51.14 5.76 -1.85
CA PRO A 42 -50.48 5.27 -0.66
C PRO A 42 -51.01 3.89 -0.28
N ASN A 43 -50.12 2.92 -0.15
CA ASN A 43 -50.36 1.80 0.74
C ASN A 43 -49.10 1.52 1.56
N THR A 44 -49.34 1.35 2.84
CA THR A 44 -48.40 1.36 3.95
C THR A 44 -47.41 0.19 3.85
N GLY A 45 -46.13 0.53 3.71
CA GLY A 45 -44.99 -0.32 3.99
C GLY A 45 -43.79 0.60 4.15
N LEU A 46 -43.20 0.63 5.34
CA LEU A 46 -41.98 1.35 5.64
C LEU A 46 -40.90 0.92 4.64
N LEU A 47 -40.73 1.69 3.58
CA LEU A 47 -39.54 1.60 2.74
C LEU A 47 -38.46 2.28 3.56
N ASP A 48 -37.64 1.48 4.26
CA ASP A 48 -36.35 1.94 4.73
C ASP A 48 -35.65 2.57 3.52
N GLU A 49 -35.47 3.89 3.54
CA GLU A 49 -34.59 4.60 2.62
C GLU A 49 -33.18 4.06 2.90
N GLU A 50 -32.81 2.99 2.19
CA GLU A 50 -31.54 2.30 2.35
C GLU A 50 -30.39 3.29 2.05
N HIS A 51 -29.75 3.79 3.11
CA HIS A 51 -28.59 4.65 2.99
C HIS A 51 -27.39 3.79 2.59
N TYR A 52 -26.92 3.98 1.36
CA TYR A 52 -25.80 3.24 0.80
C TYR A 52 -24.56 4.12 0.77
N ASP A 53 -23.58 3.80 1.62
CA ASP A 53 -22.24 4.39 1.53
C ASP A 53 -21.43 3.68 0.44
N GLY A 54 -20.81 4.44 -0.44
CA GLY A 54 -20.03 3.92 -1.56
C GLY A 54 -18.89 4.84 -1.96
N ILE A 55 -17.73 4.25 -2.27
CA ILE A 55 -16.57 4.97 -2.78
C ILE A 55 -16.41 4.63 -4.26
N VAL A 56 -16.44 5.64 -5.13
CA VAL A 56 -16.14 5.49 -6.55
C VAL A 56 -14.74 6.06 -6.81
N PHE A 57 -13.84 5.22 -7.33
CA PHE A 57 -12.54 5.68 -7.80
C PHE A 57 -12.70 6.37 -9.16
N SER A 58 -12.27 7.62 -9.25
CA SER A 58 -12.25 8.39 -10.49
C SER A 58 -10.89 9.08 -10.62
N GLY A 59 -10.05 8.52 -11.48
CA GLY A 59 -8.67 8.93 -11.68
C GLY A 59 -7.91 7.97 -12.59
N ASN A 60 -6.68 8.33 -12.97
CA ASN A 60 -5.82 7.47 -13.78
C ASN A 60 -5.27 6.31 -12.93
N PRO A 61 -5.37 5.04 -13.37
CA PRO A 61 -4.69 3.92 -12.73
C PRO A 61 -3.18 4.06 -12.94
N HIS A 62 -2.43 4.49 -11.92
CA HIS A 62 -0.97 4.57 -11.97
C HIS A 62 -0.34 4.04 -10.67
N GLU A 63 0.88 3.51 -10.83
CA GLU A 63 1.73 2.85 -9.83
C GLU A 63 0.97 1.86 -8.92
N THR A 64 0.91 0.61 -9.38
CA THR A 64 0.26 -0.46 -8.61
C THR A 64 1.03 -0.74 -7.33
N VAL A 65 0.37 -0.55 -6.19
CA VAL A 65 0.86 -0.99 -4.89
C VAL A 65 0.53 -2.48 -4.74
N PRO A 66 1.52 -3.34 -4.43
CA PRO A 66 1.25 -4.75 -4.22
C PRO A 66 0.21 -4.95 -3.12
N ARG A 67 -0.84 -5.73 -3.40
CA ARG A 67 -1.86 -6.08 -2.38
C ARG A 67 -1.19 -6.71 -1.15
N GLY A 68 -0.17 -7.54 -1.36
CA GLY A 68 0.60 -8.15 -0.28
C GLY A 68 1.25 -7.12 0.65
N LEU A 69 1.69 -5.96 0.16
CA LEU A 69 2.30 -4.91 0.99
C LEU A 69 1.27 -4.32 1.97
N LEU A 70 0.04 -4.13 1.49
CA LEU A 70 -1.05 -3.57 2.29
C LEU A 70 -1.58 -4.57 3.32
N LEU A 71 -1.48 -5.87 3.02
CA LEU A 71 -1.92 -6.96 3.89
C LEU A 71 -0.83 -7.50 4.83
N ASP A 72 0.44 -7.16 4.61
CA ASP A 72 1.55 -7.58 5.48
C ASP A 72 1.39 -6.91 6.86
N ASP A 73 1.03 -7.72 7.85
CA ASP A 73 0.75 -7.32 9.23
C ASP A 73 2.03 -6.94 10.03
N ARG A 74 3.21 -7.27 9.49
CA ARG A 74 4.51 -6.88 10.04
C ARG A 74 4.84 -5.41 9.74
N LEU A 75 4.14 -4.79 8.80
CA LEU A 75 4.34 -3.40 8.37
C LEU A 75 3.32 -2.46 9.00
N SER A 76 3.78 -1.31 9.53
CA SER A 76 2.90 -0.21 9.90
C SER A 76 2.61 0.70 8.70
N PRO A 77 1.65 1.64 8.80
CA PRO A 77 1.40 2.62 7.74
C PRO A 77 2.65 3.40 7.31
N LEU A 78 3.60 3.62 8.22
CA LEU A 78 4.86 4.28 7.91
C LEU A 78 5.68 3.51 6.87
N GLU A 79 5.85 2.20 7.07
CA GLU A 79 6.67 1.38 6.17
C GLU A 79 5.97 1.14 4.83
N ARG A 80 4.65 0.95 4.85
CA ARG A 80 3.84 0.87 3.62
C ARG A 80 3.92 2.16 2.80
N ASN A 81 3.87 3.32 3.46
CA ASN A 81 4.07 4.61 2.81
C ASN A 81 5.50 4.75 2.29
N ALA A 82 6.51 4.35 3.08
CA ALA A 82 7.91 4.40 2.66
C ALA A 82 8.17 3.59 1.38
N TRP A 83 7.63 2.37 1.28
CA TRP A 83 7.74 1.56 0.07
C TRP A 83 7.14 2.28 -1.16
N GLN A 84 5.95 2.86 -1.01
CA GLN A 84 5.28 3.60 -2.11
C GLN A 84 6.09 4.82 -2.54
N VAL A 85 6.62 5.58 -1.58
CA VAL A 85 7.50 6.73 -1.85
C VAL A 85 8.78 6.28 -2.56
N PHE A 86 9.36 5.14 -2.19
CA PHE A 86 10.54 4.62 -2.89
C PHE A 86 10.19 4.27 -4.33
N ARG A 87 9.05 3.61 -4.55
CA ARG A 87 8.59 3.27 -5.91
C ARG A 87 8.38 4.51 -6.77
N LEU A 88 7.72 5.53 -6.22
CA LEU A 88 7.47 6.81 -6.88
C LEU A 88 8.75 7.56 -7.27
N LEU A 89 9.81 7.44 -6.44
CA LEU A 89 11.06 8.19 -6.63
C LEU A 89 12.11 7.43 -7.46
N ILE A 90 11.90 6.16 -7.76
CA ILE A 90 12.74 5.39 -8.69
C ILE A 90 12.42 5.87 -10.12
N ASN A 91 13.42 6.33 -10.85
CA ASN A 91 13.31 6.73 -12.25
C ASN A 91 12.82 5.55 -13.11
N GLY A 92 12.13 5.84 -14.22
CA GLY A 92 11.58 4.82 -15.13
C GLY A 92 12.62 3.91 -15.82
N ASP A 93 13.93 4.17 -15.64
CA ASP A 93 15.02 3.29 -16.08
C ASP A 93 15.29 2.12 -15.13
N GLY A 94 14.65 2.09 -13.95
CA GLY A 94 14.75 1.00 -12.98
C GLY A 94 16.10 0.92 -12.24
N VAL A 95 17.06 1.80 -12.55
CA VAL A 95 18.41 1.79 -11.98
C VAL A 95 18.71 3.17 -11.39
N THR A 96 17.95 3.55 -10.38
CA THR A 96 18.18 4.82 -9.67
C THR A 96 18.95 4.56 -8.38
N ALA A 97 20.02 5.32 -8.17
CA ALA A 97 20.65 5.41 -6.85
C ALA A 97 19.57 5.79 -5.81
N PHE A 98 19.50 5.02 -4.72
CA PHE A 98 18.46 5.17 -3.71
C PHE A 98 18.36 6.64 -3.21
N PRO A 99 17.15 7.21 -3.05
CA PRO A 99 17.00 8.60 -2.64
C PRO A 99 17.71 8.86 -1.31
N SER A 100 18.44 9.97 -1.21
CA SER A 100 19.09 10.35 0.04
C SER A 100 18.06 10.55 1.15
N TYR A 101 18.46 10.37 2.42
CA TYR A 101 17.57 10.57 3.56
C TYR A 101 16.89 11.93 3.51
N GLU A 102 17.62 12.98 3.12
CA GLU A 102 17.07 14.34 2.99
C GLU A 102 15.93 14.44 1.95
N LYS A 103 15.96 13.63 0.89
CA LYS A 103 14.87 13.55 -0.09
C LYS A 103 13.67 12.76 0.44
N LEU A 104 13.88 11.78 1.31
CA LEU A 104 12.81 10.91 1.83
C LEU A 104 12.05 11.54 2.99
N ARG A 105 12.75 12.26 3.86
CA ARG A 105 12.17 12.82 5.10
C ARG A 105 10.87 13.61 4.90
N PRO A 106 10.71 14.46 3.86
CA PRO A 106 9.46 15.21 3.65
C PRO A 106 8.23 14.32 3.44
N TYR A 107 8.39 13.10 2.93
CA TYR A 107 7.29 12.17 2.63
C TYR A 107 6.93 11.25 3.80
N LEU A 108 7.82 11.11 4.79
CA LEU A 108 7.69 10.16 5.89
C LEU A 108 7.32 10.83 7.22
N GLY A 109 6.92 12.09 7.17
CA GLY A 109 6.46 12.83 8.34
C GLY A 109 5.13 12.32 8.87
N SER A 110 4.97 12.29 10.20
CA SER A 110 3.71 11.90 10.86
C SER A 110 2.69 13.04 10.94
N SER A 111 3.04 14.26 10.54
CA SER A 111 2.15 15.41 10.55
C SER A 111 2.28 16.19 9.25
N PRO A 112 1.19 16.79 8.74
CA PRO A 112 1.21 17.60 7.53
C PRO A 112 2.31 18.67 7.57
N GLY A 113 3.11 18.75 6.49
CA GLY A 113 4.18 19.74 6.34
C GLY A 113 5.43 19.53 7.20
N LYS A 114 5.48 18.50 8.07
CA LYS A 114 6.66 18.19 8.87
C LYS A 114 7.48 17.08 8.23
N SER A 115 8.79 17.25 8.16
CA SER A 115 9.71 16.21 7.71
C SER A 115 10.00 15.20 8.83
N ALA A 116 10.14 13.92 8.47
CA ALA A 116 10.58 12.86 9.37
C ALA A 116 11.99 13.11 9.93
N SER A 117 12.33 12.48 11.05
CA SER A 117 13.71 12.42 11.51
C SER A 117 14.51 11.40 10.68
N LYS A 118 15.85 11.51 10.71
CA LYS A 118 16.72 10.49 10.09
C LYS A 118 16.52 9.12 10.71
N GLU A 119 16.24 9.06 12.01
CA GLU A 119 15.93 7.83 12.73
C GLU A 119 14.63 7.20 12.22
N THR A 120 13.59 7.99 11.94
CA THR A 120 12.34 7.50 11.34
C THR A 120 12.59 6.86 9.97
N VAL A 121 13.42 7.49 9.13
CA VAL A 121 13.80 6.92 7.82
C VAL A 121 14.60 5.63 8.00
N ALA A 122 15.58 5.62 8.91
CA ALA A 122 16.39 4.44 9.19
C ALA A 122 15.55 3.27 9.74
N LYS A 123 14.58 3.56 10.62
CA LYS A 123 13.62 2.59 11.13
C LYS A 123 12.79 1.99 9.99
N ALA A 124 12.22 2.83 9.12
CA ALA A 124 11.43 2.36 7.99
C ALA A 124 12.24 1.45 7.05
N LEU A 125 13.49 1.84 6.73
CA LEU A 125 14.41 1.03 5.93
C LEU A 125 14.76 -0.30 6.60
N THR A 126 14.99 -0.26 7.92
CA THR A 126 15.32 -1.46 8.69
C THR A 126 14.16 -2.45 8.68
N VAL A 127 12.94 -1.98 8.94
CA VAL A 127 11.75 -2.82 8.94
C VAL A 127 11.48 -3.39 7.55
N LEU A 128 11.54 -2.57 6.48
CA LEU A 128 11.37 -3.05 5.10
C LEU A 128 12.42 -4.09 4.70
N ARG A 129 13.64 -3.99 5.24
CA ARG A 129 14.67 -5.03 5.04
C ARG A 129 14.37 -6.29 5.83
N LEU A 130 13.98 -6.18 7.10
CA LEU A 130 13.63 -7.34 7.93
C LEU A 130 12.48 -8.13 7.33
N THR A 131 11.46 -7.43 6.81
CA THR A 131 10.30 -8.03 6.12
C THR A 131 10.54 -8.40 4.67
N ARG A 132 11.77 -8.18 4.16
CA ARG A 132 12.24 -8.60 2.83
C ARG A 132 11.55 -7.93 1.64
N TRP A 133 10.85 -6.81 1.87
CA TRP A 133 10.34 -5.92 0.81
C TRP A 133 11.43 -5.04 0.19
N LEU A 134 12.58 -4.94 0.87
CA LEU A 134 13.76 -4.21 0.44
C LEU A 134 15.02 -5.05 0.74
N SER A 135 15.96 -5.12 -0.20
CA SER A 135 17.26 -5.76 0.04
C SER A 135 18.41 -4.77 -0.15
N LEU A 136 19.49 -4.90 0.63
CA LEU A 136 20.72 -4.14 0.41
C LEU A 136 21.65 -4.96 -0.51
N GLY A 137 21.60 -4.69 -1.81
CA GLY A 137 22.37 -5.45 -2.80
C GLY A 137 23.87 -5.12 -2.78
N GLN A 138 24.24 -3.83 -2.73
CA GLN A 138 25.64 -3.43 -2.76
C GLN A 138 25.93 -2.20 -1.91
N ARG A 139 27.11 -2.17 -1.28
CA ARG A 139 27.67 -0.94 -0.71
C ARG A 139 28.66 -0.35 -1.70
N VAL A 140 28.35 0.82 -2.26
CA VAL A 140 29.25 1.54 -3.17
C VAL A 140 30.40 2.08 -2.34
N ARG A 141 31.63 1.78 -2.75
CA ARG A 141 32.85 2.28 -2.12
C ARG A 141 33.63 3.12 -3.12
N ASP A 142 34.25 4.17 -2.61
CA ASP A 142 35.20 4.99 -3.32
C ASP A 142 36.41 4.11 -3.68
N SER A 143 36.71 3.99 -4.98
CA SER A 143 37.78 3.11 -5.48
C SER A 143 39.18 3.56 -5.07
N VAL A 144 39.36 4.83 -4.69
CA VAL A 144 40.66 5.42 -4.36
C VAL A 144 40.88 5.45 -2.85
N SER A 145 39.85 5.78 -2.07
CA SER A 145 39.94 5.92 -0.61
C SER A 145 39.37 4.74 0.18
N GLY A 146 38.68 3.79 -0.48
CA GLY A 146 38.02 2.62 0.15
C GLY A 146 36.80 2.96 1.01
N ARG A 147 36.46 4.25 1.14
CA ARG A 147 35.34 4.75 1.95
C ARG A 147 34.01 4.34 1.33
N VAL A 148 33.05 3.92 2.14
CA VAL A 148 31.68 3.64 1.67
C VAL A 148 31.04 4.96 1.23
N GLN A 149 30.76 5.11 -0.07
CA GLN A 149 30.08 6.26 -0.66
C GLN A 149 28.56 6.14 -0.60
N GLY A 150 28.00 4.93 -0.55
CA GLY A 150 26.55 4.76 -0.50
C GLY A 150 26.07 3.31 -0.44
N ASN A 151 24.75 3.16 -0.41
CA ASN A 151 24.06 1.88 -0.40
C ASN A 151 23.14 1.79 -1.63
N VAL A 152 23.19 0.65 -2.33
CA VAL A 152 22.27 0.30 -3.42
C VAL A 152 21.24 -0.67 -2.86
N TYR A 153 19.98 -0.24 -2.88
CA TYR A 153 18.86 -1.06 -2.45
C TYR A 153 18.07 -1.57 -3.64
N ILE A 154 17.51 -2.76 -3.48
CA ILE A 154 16.59 -3.39 -4.44
C ILE A 154 15.22 -3.39 -3.77
N LEU A 155 14.26 -2.74 -4.42
CA LEU A 155 12.87 -2.68 -3.98
C LEU A 155 12.11 -3.83 -4.65
N HIS A 156 11.45 -4.66 -3.85
CA HIS A 156 10.70 -5.81 -4.36
C HIS A 156 9.21 -5.52 -4.38
N ASP A 157 8.50 -6.13 -5.33
CA ASP A 157 7.05 -6.11 -5.45
C ASP A 157 6.36 -7.16 -4.56
N GLU A 158 7.15 -7.96 -3.86
CA GLU A 158 6.75 -8.96 -2.88
C GLU A 158 7.90 -9.21 -1.90
N PRO A 159 7.66 -9.76 -0.69
CA PRO A 159 8.75 -10.10 0.19
C PRO A 159 9.52 -11.28 -0.41
N VAL A 160 10.81 -11.09 -0.69
CA VAL A 160 11.65 -12.20 -1.17
C VAL A 160 11.75 -13.30 -0.12
N GLY A 161 12.04 -14.54 -0.52
CA GLY A 161 12.21 -15.66 0.41
C GLY A 161 13.41 -15.45 1.36
N CYS A 162 13.43 -16.16 2.49
CA CYS A 162 14.56 -16.10 3.45
C CYS A 162 15.90 -16.35 2.77
N ALA A 163 15.96 -17.41 1.97
CA ALA A 163 17.18 -17.87 1.34
C ALA A 163 17.65 -16.93 0.22
N GLU A 164 16.71 -16.38 -0.56
CA GLU A 164 16.97 -15.35 -1.59
C GLU A 164 17.46 -14.04 -0.95
N ALA A 165 16.85 -13.62 0.17
CA ALA A 165 17.29 -12.44 0.91
C ALA A 165 18.75 -12.55 1.35
N MET A 166 19.20 -13.74 1.76
CA MET A 166 20.60 -13.97 2.15
C MET A 166 21.57 -13.94 0.98
N GLU A 167 21.13 -14.29 -0.23
CA GLU A 167 21.96 -14.16 -1.45
C GLU A 167 22.13 -12.70 -1.85
N ILE A 168 21.01 -11.96 -1.85
CA ILE A 168 21.00 -10.58 -2.29
C ILE A 168 21.69 -9.67 -1.25
N ASP A 169 21.32 -9.84 0.02
CA ASP A 169 21.85 -9.08 1.16
C ASP A 169 22.65 -10.02 2.06
N HIS A 170 23.95 -10.12 1.78
CA HIS A 170 24.89 -11.00 2.48
C HIS A 170 24.96 -10.76 3.99
N ASN A 171 24.49 -9.59 4.47
CA ASN A 171 24.44 -9.24 5.88
C ASN A 171 23.01 -9.31 6.45
N TYR A 172 22.06 -9.93 5.76
CA TYR A 172 20.66 -10.02 6.21
C TYR A 172 20.53 -10.68 7.59
N MET A 173 21.16 -11.85 7.80
CA MET A 173 21.09 -12.52 9.11
C MET A 173 21.80 -11.73 10.21
N GLN A 174 22.86 -10.99 9.88
CA GLN A 174 23.49 -10.06 10.81
C GLN A 174 22.54 -8.90 11.18
N LEU A 175 21.79 -8.36 10.21
CA LEU A 175 20.75 -7.36 10.45
C LEU A 175 19.67 -7.90 11.38
N VAL A 176 19.16 -9.12 11.13
CA VAL A 176 18.17 -9.78 11.99
C VAL A 176 18.72 -9.90 13.42
N GLY A 177 19.94 -10.42 13.58
CA GLY A 177 20.59 -10.56 14.89
C GLY A 177 20.75 -9.24 15.64
N GLN A 178 21.17 -8.17 14.96
CA GLN A 178 21.26 -6.83 15.55
C GLN A 178 19.88 -6.26 15.91
N ALA A 179 18.88 -6.51 15.06
CA ALA A 179 17.54 -5.98 15.23
C ALA A 179 16.80 -6.61 16.42
N LEU A 180 17.12 -7.85 16.80
CA LEU A 180 16.61 -8.49 18.03
C LEU A 180 16.99 -7.71 19.30
N GLY A 181 18.15 -7.03 19.30
CA GLY A 181 18.61 -6.17 20.41
C GLY A 181 18.32 -4.68 20.22
N HIS A 182 17.55 -4.28 19.21
CA HIS A 182 17.37 -2.88 18.84
C HIS A 182 16.60 -2.08 19.90
N ALA A 183 16.91 -0.79 20.11
CA ALA A 183 16.23 0.04 21.12
C ALA A 183 14.72 0.19 20.85
N ASN A 184 14.33 0.32 19.58
CA ASN A 184 12.95 0.42 19.15
C ASN A 184 12.22 -0.94 19.24
N LYS A 185 11.14 -1.00 20.05
CA LYS A 185 10.34 -2.22 20.27
C LYS A 185 9.71 -2.79 18.99
N ALA A 186 9.25 -1.95 18.07
CA ALA A 186 8.65 -2.42 16.82
C ALA A 186 9.67 -3.13 15.94
N VAL A 187 10.90 -2.59 15.86
CA VAL A 187 12.01 -3.23 15.12
C VAL A 187 12.34 -4.61 15.72
N ARG A 188 12.41 -4.72 17.06
CA ARG A 188 12.63 -6.02 17.72
C ARG A 188 11.54 -7.03 17.41
N ALA A 189 10.27 -6.63 17.52
CA ALA A 189 9.14 -7.51 17.24
C ALA A 189 9.16 -8.05 15.81
N VAL A 190 9.45 -7.20 14.82
CA VAL A 190 9.58 -7.63 13.42
C VAL A 190 10.79 -8.55 13.23
N ALA A 191 11.90 -8.29 13.91
CA ALA A 191 13.08 -9.16 13.85
C ALA A 191 12.81 -10.55 14.44
N GLU A 192 12.05 -10.64 15.53
CA GLU A 192 11.62 -11.92 16.12
C GLU A 192 10.76 -12.72 15.14
N LEU A 193 9.83 -12.06 14.42
CA LEU A 193 9.02 -12.70 13.39
C LEU A 193 9.89 -13.20 12.22
N ALA A 194 10.79 -12.35 11.71
CA ALA A 194 11.71 -12.72 10.65
C ALA A 194 12.62 -13.90 11.04
N PHE A 195 13.09 -13.94 12.30
CA PHE A 195 13.88 -15.04 12.82
C PHE A 195 13.08 -16.34 12.93
N LYS A 196 11.81 -16.27 13.40
CA LYS A 196 10.91 -17.43 13.46
C LYS A 196 10.61 -17.98 12.06
N GLU A 197 10.35 -17.12 11.08
CA GLU A 197 10.16 -17.53 9.69
C GLU A 197 11.39 -18.26 9.14
N PHE A 198 12.59 -17.74 9.42
CA PHE A 198 13.83 -18.41 9.03
C PHE A 198 13.99 -19.78 9.70
N ALA A 199 13.73 -19.88 11.01
CA ALA A 199 13.84 -21.13 11.75
C ALA A 199 12.81 -22.18 11.30
N ALA A 200 11.65 -21.73 10.82
CA ALA A 200 10.58 -22.60 10.31
C ALA A 200 10.78 -23.01 8.85
N ASP A 201 11.70 -22.41 8.10
CA ASP A 201 11.93 -22.68 6.68
C ASP A 201 12.51 -24.10 6.50
N PRO A 202 11.78 -25.07 5.91
CA PRO A 202 12.29 -26.45 5.75
C PRO A 202 13.60 -26.53 4.96
N HIS A 203 13.87 -25.52 4.13
CA HIS A 203 15.00 -25.47 3.21
C HIS A 203 16.26 -24.86 3.83
N HIS A 204 16.20 -24.27 5.03
CA HIS A 204 17.37 -23.64 5.67
C HIS A 204 18.51 -24.63 5.99
N LEU A 205 18.19 -25.92 6.21
CA LEU A 205 19.16 -26.99 6.49
C LEU A 205 19.63 -27.74 5.24
N SER A 206 18.77 -27.81 4.21
CA SER A 206 19.00 -28.63 3.02
C SER A 206 19.79 -27.88 1.94
N GLY A 207 19.84 -26.54 1.98
CA GLY A 207 20.51 -25.71 0.98
C GLY A 207 19.84 -25.70 -0.41
N ALA A 208 18.92 -26.65 -0.65
CA ALA A 208 18.04 -26.69 -1.81
C ALA A 208 17.03 -25.56 -1.71
N ARG A 209 17.17 -24.56 -2.57
CA ARG A 209 16.33 -23.36 -2.61
C ARG A 209 15.38 -23.46 -3.79
N PRO A 210 14.07 -23.23 -3.60
CA PRO A 210 13.15 -23.21 -4.72
C PRO A 210 13.54 -22.09 -5.67
N SER A 211 13.48 -22.35 -6.97
CA SER A 211 13.74 -21.31 -7.96
C SER A 211 12.68 -20.21 -7.85
N ARG A 212 13.01 -18.97 -8.29
CA ARG A 212 12.03 -17.88 -8.35
C ARG A 212 10.80 -18.28 -9.17
N LEU A 213 10.99 -19.10 -10.21
CA LEU A 213 9.91 -19.66 -11.02
C LEU A 213 9.02 -20.61 -10.21
N GLU A 214 9.60 -21.53 -9.42
CA GLU A 214 8.83 -22.43 -8.54
C GLU A 214 7.99 -21.64 -7.53
N VAL A 215 8.54 -20.58 -6.93
CA VAL A 215 7.80 -19.72 -5.99
C VAL A 215 6.63 -19.00 -6.68
N ILE A 216 6.82 -18.57 -7.93
CA ILE A 216 5.76 -17.93 -8.73
C ILE A 216 4.69 -18.97 -9.13
N GLU A 217 5.11 -20.15 -9.58
CA GLU A 217 4.21 -21.24 -9.98
C GLU A 217 3.36 -21.74 -8.81
N ASP A 218 3.97 -21.97 -7.64
CA ASP A 218 3.24 -22.39 -6.44
C ASP A 218 2.20 -21.36 -6.02
N ARG A 219 2.50 -20.07 -6.20
CA ARG A 219 1.53 -19.02 -5.95
C ARG A 219 0.41 -19.01 -6.99
N TRP A 220 0.72 -19.13 -8.27
CA TRP A 220 -0.30 -19.22 -9.31
C TRP A 220 -1.26 -20.39 -9.05
N ARG A 221 -0.74 -21.51 -8.55
CA ARG A 221 -1.54 -22.65 -8.07
C ARG A 221 -2.43 -22.27 -6.89
N GLN A 222 -1.88 -21.61 -5.86
CA GLN A 222 -2.64 -21.18 -4.68
C GLN A 222 -3.72 -20.13 -5.00
N GLN A 223 -3.51 -19.32 -6.04
CA GLN A 223 -4.47 -18.32 -6.50
C GLN A 223 -5.58 -18.92 -7.40
N GLY A 224 -5.51 -20.21 -7.74
CA GLY A 224 -6.56 -20.92 -8.49
C GLY A 224 -6.59 -20.63 -9.99
N TRP A 225 -5.48 -20.18 -10.60
CA TRP A 225 -5.45 -19.75 -12.01
C TRP A 225 -5.38 -20.91 -13.02
N HIS A 226 -5.31 -22.17 -12.56
CA HIS A 226 -5.23 -23.34 -13.43
C HIS A 226 -6.57 -24.04 -13.74
N ASP A 227 -7.64 -23.75 -12.99
CA ASP A 227 -8.94 -24.39 -13.20
C ASP A 227 -9.96 -23.40 -13.77
N ALA A 228 -10.09 -23.38 -15.09
CA ALA A 228 -11.33 -22.95 -15.75
C ALA A 228 -11.80 -24.10 -16.65
N PRO A 229 -13.00 -24.63 -16.38
CA PRO A 229 -14.18 -24.03 -16.95
C PRO A 229 -15.02 -23.31 -15.89
N GLN A 230 -15.63 -22.21 -16.31
CA GLN A 230 -16.37 -21.27 -15.50
C GLN A 230 -17.47 -21.95 -14.65
N THR A 231 -17.19 -22.17 -13.36
CA THR A 231 -18.20 -22.19 -12.29
C THR A 231 -17.54 -21.62 -11.05
N VAL A 232 -17.66 -20.32 -10.88
CA VAL A 232 -17.01 -19.60 -9.80
C VAL A 232 -17.94 -19.63 -8.57
N GLU A 233 -17.88 -20.70 -7.79
CA GLU A 233 -18.35 -20.66 -6.40
C GLU A 233 -17.27 -19.98 -5.53
N HIS A 234 -17.33 -18.65 -5.46
CA HIS A 234 -16.46 -17.86 -4.59
C HIS A 234 -16.90 -18.02 -3.12
N SER A 235 -16.30 -18.97 -2.40
CA SER A 235 -16.14 -18.88 -0.94
C SER A 235 -14.74 -18.31 -0.63
N GLN A 236 -14.50 -17.08 -1.08
CA GLN A 236 -13.43 -16.24 -0.57
C GLN A 236 -14.06 -15.32 0.47
N ASP A 237 -13.39 -15.10 1.61
CA ASP A 237 -13.64 -13.90 2.44
C ASP A 237 -13.35 -12.69 1.55
N ARG A 238 -14.39 -12.28 0.81
CA ARG A 238 -14.39 -11.17 -0.12
C ARG A 238 -14.16 -9.91 0.70
N ALA A 239 -13.26 -9.06 0.25
CA ALA A 239 -13.08 -7.73 0.83
C ALA A 239 -14.46 -7.06 0.99
N GLU A 240 -14.77 -6.62 2.22
CA GLU A 240 -16.09 -6.07 2.59
C GLU A 240 -16.51 -4.86 1.74
N PHE A 241 -15.53 -4.18 1.12
CA PHE A 241 -15.75 -3.06 0.20
C PHE A 241 -16.32 -3.45 -1.18
N GLY A 242 -16.44 -4.75 -1.48
CA GLY A 242 -17.02 -5.25 -2.73
C GLY A 242 -18.54 -5.46 -2.68
N PHE A 243 -19.16 -5.21 -1.52
CA PHE A 243 -20.61 -5.23 -1.34
C PHE A 243 -21.09 -3.84 -0.94
N ARG A 244 -22.33 -3.51 -1.31
CA ARG A 244 -23.06 -2.41 -0.67
C ARG A 244 -23.18 -2.76 0.81
N THR A 245 -22.37 -2.13 1.66
CA THR A 245 -22.47 -2.27 3.11
C THR A 245 -23.81 -1.72 3.55
N LYS A 246 -24.67 -2.58 4.11
CA LYS A 246 -25.89 -2.13 4.79
C LYS A 246 -25.47 -1.47 6.09
N GLY A 247 -25.82 -0.19 6.28
CA GLY A 247 -25.72 0.40 7.61
C GLY A 247 -26.55 -0.45 8.56
N SER A 248 -25.92 -1.11 9.52
CA SER A 248 -26.63 -1.86 10.54
C SER A 248 -27.45 -0.89 11.37
N GLY A 249 -28.77 -0.94 11.19
CA GLY A 249 -29.72 -0.27 12.07
C GLY A 249 -29.46 -0.70 13.52
N GLU A 250 -29.20 0.30 14.36
CA GLU A 250 -29.11 0.21 15.82
C GLU A 250 -27.91 -0.57 16.39
N SER A 251 -26.75 0.10 16.46
CA SER A 251 -26.00 0.35 17.73
C SER A 251 -24.51 0.67 17.57
N ASP A 252 -24.03 1.03 16.38
CA ASP A 252 -22.69 1.64 16.21
C ASP A 252 -22.82 2.97 15.49
N LEU A 253 -23.41 3.94 16.18
CA LEU A 253 -23.22 5.34 15.83
C LEU A 253 -21.74 5.67 16.06
N LEU A 254 -20.90 5.45 15.05
CA LEU A 254 -19.72 6.30 14.84
C LEU A 254 -20.25 7.71 14.54
N SER A 255 -20.69 8.41 15.59
CA SER A 255 -21.04 9.81 15.53
C SER A 255 -19.74 10.59 15.34
N SER A 256 -19.33 10.72 14.08
CA SER A 256 -18.45 11.79 13.68
C SER A 256 -19.34 12.92 13.18
N GLU A 257 -19.77 13.79 14.11
CA GLU A 257 -20.35 15.11 13.82
C GLU A 257 -19.37 16.05 13.04
N SER A 258 -18.33 15.51 12.40
CA SER A 258 -17.32 16.24 11.62
C SER A 258 -17.48 16.10 10.11
N GLU A 259 -18.42 15.31 9.61
CA GLU A 259 -18.81 15.43 8.21
C GLU A 259 -19.64 16.70 8.04
N LEU A 260 -19.21 17.57 7.12
CA LEU A 260 -19.71 18.94 6.91
C LEU A 260 -21.24 18.98 6.79
N SER A 261 -21.93 19.08 7.92
CA SER A 261 -23.36 19.33 7.95
C SER A 261 -23.62 20.74 7.44
N LYS A 262 -24.55 20.86 6.49
CA LYS A 262 -25.06 22.14 6.00
C LYS A 262 -25.86 22.81 7.13
N LYS A 263 -25.18 23.43 8.10
CA LYS A 263 -25.84 24.42 8.96
C LYS A 263 -26.23 25.61 8.07
N ALA A 264 -27.52 25.76 7.83
CA ALA A 264 -28.07 26.93 7.17
C ALA A 264 -27.68 28.19 7.96
N PRO A 265 -27.41 29.34 7.30
CA PRO A 265 -27.07 30.56 8.01
C PRO A 265 -28.32 31.08 8.74
N GLU A 266 -28.29 31.12 10.07
CA GLU A 266 -29.26 31.87 10.85
C GLU A 266 -29.12 33.36 10.52
N ARG A 267 -30.19 33.94 9.98
CA ARG A 267 -30.36 35.38 9.88
C ARG A 267 -30.55 35.96 11.27
N ILE A 268 -29.76 36.99 11.60
CA ILE A 268 -30.15 38.06 12.52
C ILE A 268 -30.22 39.34 11.71
#